data_AF-A0A645DM67-F1
#
_entry.id   AF-A0A645DM67-F1
#
_cell.length_a   1.000
_cell.length_b   1.000
_cell.length_c   1.000
_cell.angle_alpha   90.00
_cell.angle_beta   90.00
_cell.angle_gamma   90.00
#
_symmetry.space_group_name_H-M   'P 1'
#
loop_
_entity.id
_entity.type
_entity.pdbx_description
1 polymer ?
#
loop_
_entity_poly.entity_id
_entity_poly.type
_entity_poly.pdbx_seq_one_letter_code
_entity_poly.pdbx_strand_id
1 'polypeptide(L)'
;MAKYLESRLKEISEIEISRPVETNAVFAIIPRYLCEELLKKHLFYLWDETTNEVRWMCSFNTTKEDIDIFVNDIIRIVTVNKI
;
A
#
# COMPACT_ATOMS: atom_id res chain seq x y z
N MET A 1 -0.46 -12.79 5.84
CA MET A 1 -1.13 -11.66 5.16
C MET A 1 -0.15 -10.59 4.70
N ALA A 2 0.70 -10.01 5.58
CA ALA A 2 1.67 -9.00 5.17
C ALA A 2 2.61 -9.44 4.02
N LYS A 3 3.10 -10.69 4.03
CA LYS A 3 3.87 -11.25 2.89
C LYS A 3 3.08 -11.34 1.58
N TYR A 4 1.79 -11.60 1.66
CA TYR A 4 0.92 -11.63 0.48
C TYR A 4 0.68 -10.21 -0.04
N LEU A 5 0.47 -9.24 0.85
CA LEU A 5 0.44 -7.83 0.49
C LEU A 5 1.77 -7.40 -0.18
N GLU A 6 2.92 -7.74 0.41
CA GLU A 6 4.25 -7.48 -0.16
C GLU A 6 4.38 -8.02 -1.60
N SER A 7 4.01 -9.28 -1.84
CA SER A 7 4.16 -9.87 -3.18
C SER A 7 3.33 -9.15 -4.23
N ARG A 8 2.13 -8.71 -3.88
CA ARG A 8 1.21 -8.01 -4.79
C ARG A 8 1.64 -6.57 -5.06
N LEU A 9 2.16 -5.88 -4.05
CA LEU A 9 2.64 -4.50 -4.19
C LEU A 9 3.90 -4.42 -5.07
N LYS A 10 4.78 -5.43 -5.04
CA LYS A 10 5.97 -5.50 -5.90
C LYS A 10 5.65 -5.55 -7.40
N GLU A 11 4.42 -5.88 -7.77
CA GLU A 11 3.96 -5.86 -9.17
C GLU A 11 3.62 -4.43 -9.65
N ILE A 12 3.57 -3.45 -8.75
CA ILE A 12 3.18 -2.06 -9.04
C ILE A 12 4.43 -1.18 -9.02
N SER A 13 4.81 -0.66 -10.20
CA SER A 13 6.05 0.12 -10.40
C SER A 13 6.18 1.37 -9.55
N GLU A 14 5.05 1.96 -9.15
CA GLU A 14 4.96 3.18 -8.35
C GLU A 14 5.20 2.95 -6.86
N ILE A 15 5.31 1.68 -6.43
CA ILE A 15 5.43 1.33 -5.02
C ILE A 15 6.82 0.77 -4.75
N GLU A 16 7.53 1.39 -3.83
CA GLU A 16 8.82 0.91 -3.35
C GLU A 16 8.66 0.36 -1.94
N ILE A 17 8.97 -0.93 -1.72
CA ILE A 17 8.99 -1.50 -0.38
C ILE A 17 10.29 -1.06 0.32
N SER A 18 10.16 -0.13 1.27
CA SER A 18 11.29 0.54 1.92
C SER A 18 11.98 -0.31 2.99
N ARG A 19 11.28 -1.33 3.53
CA ARG A 19 11.79 -2.18 4.63
C ARG A 19 11.41 -3.65 4.44
N PRO A 20 12.24 -4.59 4.91
CA PRO A 20 11.90 -6.01 4.92
C PRO A 20 10.59 -6.26 5.67
N VAL A 21 9.67 -7.02 5.06
CA VAL A 21 8.41 -7.41 5.68
C VAL A 21 8.65 -8.64 6.56
N GLU A 22 8.96 -8.42 7.83
CA GLU A 22 9.27 -9.50 8.79
C GLU A 22 8.13 -9.80 9.77
N THR A 23 7.16 -8.89 9.86
CA THR A 23 6.04 -8.99 10.82
C THR A 23 4.70 -8.86 10.09
N ASN A 24 3.73 -8.19 10.70
CA ASN A 24 2.44 -7.90 10.11
C ASN A 24 2.37 -6.52 9.43
N ALA A 25 3.47 -5.77 9.41
CA ALA A 25 3.54 -4.44 8.80
C ALA A 25 4.31 -4.46 7.47
N VAL A 26 3.81 -3.69 6.51
CA VAL A 26 4.47 -3.38 5.23
C VAL A 26 4.74 -1.88 5.20
N PHE A 27 5.99 -1.52 5.00
CA PHE A 27 6.42 -0.14 4.80
C PHE A 27 6.69 0.08 3.32
N ALA A 28 6.09 1.12 2.76
CA ALA A 28 6.21 1.42 1.35
C ALA A 28 6.34 2.92 1.12
N ILE A 29 7.16 3.33 0.17
CA ILE A 29 7.19 4.68 -0.37
C ILE A 29 6.23 4.72 -1.56
N ILE A 30 5.32 5.69 -1.56
CA ILE A 30 4.32 5.87 -2.61
C ILE A 30 4.25 7.33 -3.08
N PRO A 31 3.81 7.59 -4.32
CA PRO A 31 3.55 8.95 -4.78
C PRO A 31 2.50 9.64 -3.91
N ARG A 32 2.67 10.96 -3.71
CA ARG A 32 1.74 11.77 -2.93
C ARG A 32 0.29 11.67 -3.43
N TYR A 33 0.08 11.72 -4.75
CA TYR A 33 -1.27 11.59 -5.33
C TYR A 33 -1.92 10.25 -4.96
N LEU A 34 -1.14 9.17 -4.94
CA LEU A 34 -1.63 7.84 -4.58
C LEU A 34 -1.99 7.82 -3.09
N CYS A 35 -1.16 8.40 -2.22
CA CYS A 35 -1.46 8.52 -0.80
C CYS A 35 -2.78 9.28 -0.56
N GLU A 36 -2.95 10.45 -1.18
CA GLU A 36 -4.12 11.30 -1.02
C GLU A 36 -5.41 10.62 -1.48
N GLU A 37 -5.40 9.94 -2.64
CA GLU A 37 -6.56 9.20 -3.13
C GLU A 37 -6.85 7.94 -2.30
N LEU A 38 -5.80 7.24 -1.84
CA LEU A 38 -5.96 6.02 -1.07
C LEU A 38 -6.52 6.32 0.32
N LEU A 39 -6.14 7.44 0.95
CA LEU A 39 -6.68 7.90 2.24
C LEU A 39 -8.18 8.20 2.20
N LYS A 40 -8.75 8.50 1.03
CA LYS A 40 -10.21 8.68 0.87
C LYS A 40 -10.99 7.37 0.99
N LYS A 41 -10.33 6.22 0.80
CA LYS A 41 -10.94 4.88 0.77
C LYS A 41 -10.51 4.00 1.92
N HIS A 42 -9.24 4.12 2.34
CA HIS A 42 -8.59 3.25 3.30
C HIS A 42 -7.93 4.10 4.38
N LEU A 43 -8.16 3.74 5.64
CA LEU A 43 -7.56 4.45 6.77
C LEU A 43 -6.16 3.89 7.05
N PHE A 44 -5.14 4.71 6.85
CA PHE A 44 -3.76 4.43 7.25
C PHE A 44 -3.03 5.72 7.61
N TYR A 45 -1.82 5.58 8.14
CA TYR A 45 -0.98 6.71 8.54
C TYR A 45 0.27 6.77 7.68
N LEU A 46 0.72 7.98 7.40
CA LEU A 46 2.07 8.25 6.93
C LEU A 46 3.03 7.98 8.09
N TRP A 47 4.06 7.21 7.79
CA TRP A 47 5.17 6.96 8.71
C TRP A 47 6.23 8.05 8.60
N ASP A 48 6.50 8.52 7.38
CA ASP A 48 7.40 9.64 7.10
C ASP A 48 6.83 10.50 5.98
N GLU A 49 6.44 11.73 6.31
CA GLU A 49 5.85 12.68 5.35
C GLU A 49 6.89 13.24 4.36
N THR A 50 8.18 13.20 4.69
CA THR A 50 9.24 13.73 3.81
C THR A 50 9.48 12.82 2.62
N THR A 51 9.36 11.51 2.84
CA THR A 51 9.53 10.47 1.81
C THR A 51 8.21 9.94 1.28
N ASN A 52 7.08 10.29 1.90
CA ASN A 52 5.77 9.64 1.70
C ASN A 52 5.82 8.12 2.02
N GLU A 53 6.61 7.73 3.02
CA GLU A 53 6.60 6.36 3.55
C GLU A 53 5.30 6.13 4.30
N VAL A 54 4.56 5.09 3.92
CA VAL A 54 3.32 4.64 4.57
C VAL A 54 3.57 3.36 5.34
N ARG A 55 2.78 3.15 6.40
CA ARG A 55 2.77 1.88 7.15
C ARG A 55 1.42 1.21 7.07
N TRP A 56 1.35 0.13 6.30
CA TRP A 56 0.16 -0.73 6.20
C TRP A 56 0.30 -1.94 7.11
N MET A 57 -0.70 -2.17 7.96
CA MET A 57 -0.69 -3.28 8.92
C MET A 57 -1.78 -4.29 8.58
N CYS A 58 -1.43 -5.56 8.54
CA CYS A 58 -2.40 -6.64 8.53
C CYS A 58 -2.72 -7.05 9.98
N SER A 59 -4.00 -7.17 10.31
CA SER A 59 -4.43 -7.74 11.59
C SER A 59 -4.71 -9.24 11.44
N PHE A 60 -5.05 -9.90 12.55
CA PHE A 60 -5.49 -11.30 12.52
C PHE A 60 -6.74 -11.52 11.65
N ASN A 61 -7.59 -10.48 11.52
CA ASN A 61 -8.83 -10.53 10.75
C ASN A 61 -8.66 -10.11 9.30
N THR A 62 -7.47 -9.69 8.88
CA THR A 62 -7.23 -9.31 7.47
C THR A 62 -7.35 -10.55 6.60
N THR A 63 -8.29 -10.53 5.66
CA THR A 63 -8.50 -11.61 4.69
C THR A 63 -7.66 -11.39 3.43
N LYS A 64 -7.59 -12.42 2.58
CA LYS A 64 -6.94 -12.30 1.26
C LYS A 64 -7.71 -11.33 0.38
N GLU A 65 -9.04 -11.37 0.47
CA GLU A 65 -9.97 -10.53 -0.27
C GLU A 65 -9.80 -9.05 0.09
N ASP A 66 -9.60 -8.72 1.37
CA ASP A 66 -9.30 -7.34 1.81
C ASP A 66 -8.02 -6.82 1.14
N ILE A 67 -6.97 -7.65 1.09
CA ILE A 67 -5.71 -7.30 0.40
C ILE A 67 -5.93 -7.14 -1.10
N ASP A 68 -6.70 -8.04 -1.71
CA ASP A 68 -6.99 -7.97 -3.15
C ASP A 68 -7.78 -6.71 -3.51
N ILE A 69 -8.76 -6.32 -2.70
CA ILE A 69 -9.51 -5.07 -2.85
C ILE A 69 -8.57 -3.87 -2.72
N PHE A 70 -7.74 -3.85 -1.68
CA PHE A 70 -6.79 -2.78 -1.43
C PHE A 70 -5.79 -2.60 -2.59
N VAL A 71 -5.19 -3.70 -3.07
CA VAL A 71 -4.26 -3.69 -4.21
C VAL A 71 -4.97 -3.23 -5.49
N ASN A 72 -6.20 -3.69 -5.74
CA ASN A 72 -6.99 -3.27 -6.90
C ASN A 72 -7.32 -1.76 -6.87
N ASP A 73 -7.61 -1.20 -5.69
CA ASP A 73 -7.81 0.25 -5.55
C ASP A 73 -6.54 1.03 -5.92
N ILE A 74 -5.37 0.56 -5.48
CA ILE A 74 -4.08 1.17 -5.86
C ILE A 74 -3.89 1.12 -7.38
N ILE A 75 -4.06 -0.06 -8.00
CA ILE A 75 -3.91 -0.23 -9.46
C ILE A 75 -4.84 0.71 -10.22
N ARG A 76 -6.10 0.85 -9.78
CA ARG A 76 -7.07 1.77 -10.39
C ARG A 76 -6.60 3.21 -10.30
N ILE A 77 -6.15 3.66 -9.12
CA ILE A 77 -5.67 5.03 -8.91
C ILE A 77 -4.45 5.31 -9.80
N VAL A 78 -3.46 4.41 -9.80
CA VAL A 78 -2.26 4.53 -10.63
C VAL A 78 -2.60 4.59 -12.12
N THR A 79 -3.53 3.75 -12.58
CA THR A 79 -3.94 3.72 -14.00
C THR A 79 -4.61 5.01 -14.44
N VAL A 80 -5.46 5.60 -13.59
CA VAL A 80 -6.14 6.87 -13.89
C VAL A 80 -5.17 8.05 -13.97
N ASN A 81 -4.11 8.05 -13.17
CA ASN A 81 -3.12 9.13 -13.12
C ASN A 81 -1.98 8.99 -14.14
N LYS A 82 -1.96 7.92 -14.94
CA LYS A 82 -0.99 7.72 -16.04
C LYS A 82 -1.37 8.40 -17.36
N ILE A 83 -2.52 9.08 -17.40
CA ILE A 83 -3.09 9.73 -18.60
C ILE A 83 -2.74 11.21 -18.63
#